data_AF-A0A1V1TMH5-F1
#
_entry.id   AF-A0A1V1TMH5-F1
#
_cell.length_a   1.000
_cell.length_b   1.000
_cell.length_c   1.000
_cell.angle_alpha   90.00
_cell.angle_beta   90.00
_cell.angle_gamma   90.00
#
_symmetry.space_group_name_H-M   'P 1'
#
loop_
_entity.id
_entity.type
_entity.pdbx_description
1 polymer ?
#
loop_
_entity_poly.entity_id
_entity_poly.type
_entity_poly.pdbx_seq_one_letter_code
_entity_poly.pdbx_strand_id
1 'polypeptide(L)'
;MPTLDISNFNIVVSVLGGWISLFGLVSYLLKENFYLSEALISLLAGITFGPEALNWVRPMDYAGTTGDLENVTLFFTRLVLGVQLVLAGVQLPSRYLKKEWKPLAFLLGPIMAAMWLSTGLLVWALVPQLPFLHALAIGACVTPTDPVLSNVIVKGKFADHNVPKALQKIIIAESGANDGLGYPFLFLALYLIKYVGDGGASESGGGGLAIGLWFGETWGYTIILSTIYGAAVGWVAKQLLHYCEEHKFVDRESFLVFALSLALFITGTCGLIGSDDILACFIAGNVFTWDDWFRLATLDEYVSTLGH
;
A
#
# COMPACT_ATOMS: atom_id res chain seq x y z
N MET A 1 -15.20 35.04 -29.14
CA MET A 1 -13.76 34.79 -28.89
C MET A 1 -13.67 33.57 -27.99
N PRO A 2 -12.81 32.57 -28.25
CA PRO A 2 -12.64 31.46 -27.32
C PRO A 2 -12.10 31.99 -26.00
N THR A 3 -12.80 31.73 -24.90
CA THR A 3 -12.38 32.06 -23.53
C THR A 3 -11.76 30.82 -22.91
N LEU A 4 -10.58 30.95 -22.32
CA LEU A 4 -9.95 29.86 -21.56
C LEU A 4 -10.77 29.58 -20.30
N ASP A 5 -11.21 28.33 -20.11
CA ASP A 5 -11.88 27.88 -18.89
C ASP A 5 -10.86 27.38 -17.87
N ILE A 6 -10.52 28.24 -16.91
CA ILE A 6 -9.51 27.98 -15.87
C ILE A 6 -10.21 27.40 -14.63
N SER A 7 -10.92 26.29 -14.80
CA SER A 7 -11.53 25.56 -13.69
C SER A 7 -10.48 24.75 -12.91
N ASN A 8 -10.70 24.55 -11.61
CA ASN A 8 -9.82 23.73 -10.77
C ASN A 8 -9.63 22.32 -11.33
N PHE A 9 -10.71 21.73 -11.88
CA PHE A 9 -10.67 20.44 -12.56
C PHE A 9 -9.72 20.46 -13.76
N ASN A 10 -9.86 21.45 -14.66
CA ASN A 10 -9.01 21.55 -15.85
C ASN A 10 -7.53 21.73 -15.47
N ILE A 11 -7.23 22.53 -14.44
CA ILE A 11 -5.86 22.72 -13.96
C ILE A 11 -5.28 21.41 -13.43
N VAL A 12 -5.98 20.75 -12.50
CA VAL A 12 -5.48 19.52 -11.85
C VAL A 12 -5.23 18.41 -12.88
N VAL A 13 -6.17 18.17 -13.79
CA VAL A 13 -6.02 17.13 -14.81
C VAL A 13 -4.94 17.50 -15.83
N SER A 14 -4.80 18.78 -16.20
CA SER A 14 -3.74 19.23 -17.09
C SER A 14 -2.35 19.10 -16.46
N VAL A 15 -2.21 19.45 -15.18
CA VAL A 15 -0.95 19.32 -14.44
C VAL A 15 -0.59 17.85 -14.24
N LEU A 16 -1.52 17.02 -13.77
CA LEU A 16 -1.28 15.59 -13.57
C LEU A 16 -0.97 14.88 -14.89
N GLY A 17 -1.80 15.08 -15.91
CA GLY A 17 -1.61 14.46 -17.23
C GLY A 17 -0.34 14.94 -17.91
N GLY A 18 -0.05 16.25 -17.86
CA GLY A 18 1.18 16.84 -18.38
C GLY A 18 2.42 16.31 -17.66
N TRP A 19 2.38 16.27 -16.33
CA TRP A 19 3.45 15.69 -15.52
C TRP A 19 3.70 14.21 -15.85
N ILE A 20 2.67 13.37 -15.82
CA ILE A 20 2.79 11.93 -16.10
C ILE A 20 3.33 11.71 -17.52
N SER A 21 2.84 12.47 -18.50
CA SER A 21 3.29 12.37 -19.90
C SER A 21 4.75 12.77 -20.04
N LEU A 22 5.15 13.93 -19.49
CA LEU A 22 6.53 14.41 -19.55
C LEU A 22 7.48 13.48 -18.81
N PHE A 23 7.10 13.03 -17.61
CA PHE A 23 7.87 12.06 -16.85
C PHE A 23 8.01 10.75 -17.60
N GLY A 24 6.94 10.26 -18.23
CA GLY A 24 6.95 9.05 -19.06
C GLY A 24 8.01 9.10 -20.15
N LEU A 25 8.13 10.24 -20.86
CA LEU A 25 9.11 10.44 -21.93
C LEU A 25 10.58 10.35 -21.46
N VAL A 26 10.86 10.75 -20.21
CA VAL A 26 12.23 10.76 -19.65
C VAL A 26 12.44 9.69 -18.58
N SER A 27 11.43 8.86 -18.32
CA SER A 27 11.40 7.90 -17.21
C SER A 27 12.58 6.94 -17.26
N TYR A 28 12.95 6.46 -18.44
CA TYR A 28 14.11 5.60 -18.65
C TYR A 28 15.42 6.29 -18.24
N LEU A 29 15.63 7.56 -18.63
CA LEU A 29 16.83 8.31 -18.26
C LEU A 29 16.94 8.48 -16.73
N LEU A 30 15.84 8.86 -16.08
CA LEU A 30 15.83 9.12 -14.64
C LEU A 30 15.97 7.84 -13.81
N LYS A 31 15.27 6.76 -14.21
CA LYS A 31 15.28 5.48 -13.48
C LYS A 31 16.54 4.67 -13.76
N GLU A 32 16.91 4.51 -15.02
CA GLU A 32 17.93 3.53 -15.41
C GLU A 32 19.34 4.12 -15.48
N ASN A 33 19.50 5.43 -15.74
CA ASN A 33 20.82 6.06 -15.76
C ASN A 33 21.13 6.80 -14.45
N PHE A 34 20.16 7.50 -13.86
CA PHE A 34 20.36 8.26 -12.61
C PHE A 34 19.93 7.52 -11.34
N TYR A 35 19.28 6.36 -11.45
CA TYR A 35 18.81 5.56 -10.31
C TYR A 35 17.91 6.33 -9.33
N LEU A 36 17.11 7.28 -9.83
CA LEU A 36 16.19 8.07 -9.02
C LEU A 36 14.85 7.35 -8.84
N SER A 37 14.31 7.37 -7.63
CA SER A 37 13.03 6.75 -7.31
C SER A 37 11.85 7.57 -7.84
N GLU A 38 10.82 6.89 -8.32
CA GLU A 38 9.57 7.52 -8.77
C GLU A 38 8.90 8.33 -7.67
N ALA A 39 8.97 7.84 -6.43
CA ALA A 39 8.42 8.50 -5.27
C ALA A 39 9.13 9.84 -4.98
N LEU A 40 10.47 9.88 -5.04
CA LEU A 40 11.22 11.13 -4.83
C LEU A 40 10.88 12.15 -5.91
N ILE A 41 10.86 11.73 -7.17
CA ILE A 41 10.57 12.62 -8.30
C ILE A 41 9.11 13.12 -8.21
N SER A 42 8.17 12.26 -7.84
CA SER A 42 6.75 12.63 -7.65
C SER A 42 6.55 13.56 -6.46
N LEU A 43 7.30 13.39 -5.37
CA LEU A 43 7.31 14.30 -4.22
C LEU A 43 7.78 15.70 -4.65
N LEU A 44 8.89 15.78 -5.38
CA LEU A 44 9.42 17.04 -5.89
C LEU A 44 8.42 17.72 -6.85
N ALA A 45 7.75 16.95 -7.69
CA ALA A 45 6.68 17.47 -8.55
C ALA A 45 5.51 18.01 -7.71
N GLY A 46 5.08 17.28 -6.67
CA GLY A 46 4.03 17.73 -5.75
C GLY A 46 4.37 19.04 -5.05
N ILE A 47 5.61 19.20 -4.55
CA ILE A 47 6.10 20.44 -3.97
C ILE A 47 6.14 21.56 -5.02
N THR A 48 6.63 21.27 -6.22
CA THR A 48 6.78 22.24 -7.31
C THR A 48 5.44 22.77 -7.81
N PHE A 49 4.45 21.90 -8.02
CA PHE A 49 3.12 22.28 -8.50
C PHE A 49 2.17 22.73 -7.38
N GLY A 50 2.53 22.44 -6.13
CA GLY A 50 1.75 22.80 -4.94
C GLY A 50 1.86 24.28 -4.54
N PRO A 51 1.21 24.66 -3.43
CA PRO A 51 1.08 26.06 -3.01
C PRO A 51 2.39 26.78 -2.71
N GLU A 52 3.41 26.04 -2.26
CA GLU A 52 4.71 26.60 -1.85
C GLU A 52 5.59 27.07 -3.02
N ALA A 53 5.29 26.64 -4.26
CA ALA A 53 6.08 26.98 -5.44
C ALA A 53 5.23 27.58 -6.57
N LEU A 54 4.71 26.77 -7.50
CA LEU A 54 3.95 27.28 -8.64
C LEU A 54 2.49 27.62 -8.28
N ASN A 55 1.97 27.07 -7.17
CA ASN A 55 0.61 27.28 -6.69
C ASN A 55 -0.49 26.94 -7.73
N TRP A 56 -0.23 25.94 -8.57
CA TRP A 56 -1.17 25.49 -9.60
C TRP A 56 -2.19 24.50 -9.03
N VAL A 57 -1.71 23.56 -8.20
CA VAL A 57 -2.54 22.61 -7.47
C VAL A 57 -2.72 23.14 -6.05
N ARG A 58 -3.98 23.41 -5.68
CA ARG A 58 -4.40 24.07 -4.43
C ARG A 58 -5.39 23.20 -3.65
N PRO A 59 -4.91 22.16 -2.95
CA PRO A 59 -5.79 21.18 -2.30
C PRO A 59 -6.79 21.79 -1.31
N MET A 60 -6.36 22.83 -0.57
CA MET A 60 -7.23 23.56 0.36
C MET A 60 -8.39 24.27 -0.32
N ASP A 61 -8.17 24.86 -1.51
CA ASP A 61 -9.24 25.53 -2.27
C ASP A 61 -10.28 24.53 -2.82
N TYR A 62 -9.88 23.25 -2.95
CA TYR A 62 -10.74 22.19 -3.50
C TYR A 62 -11.55 21.49 -2.41
N ALA A 63 -10.91 21.23 -1.26
CA ALA A 63 -11.53 20.57 -0.12
C ALA A 63 -12.32 21.55 0.76
N GLY A 64 -11.96 22.83 0.79
CA GLY A 64 -12.61 23.89 1.56
C GLY A 64 -12.20 23.91 3.04
N THR A 65 -12.11 22.75 3.69
CA THR A 65 -11.67 22.63 5.09
C THR A 65 -10.46 21.71 5.23
N THR A 66 -9.72 21.86 6.33
CA THR A 66 -8.58 20.98 6.63
C THR A 66 -9.02 19.54 6.87
N GLY A 67 -10.16 19.34 7.56
CA GLY A 67 -10.71 18.01 7.80
C GLY A 67 -11.15 17.31 6.50
N ASP A 68 -11.76 18.04 5.58
CA ASP A 68 -12.11 17.49 4.26
C ASP A 68 -10.86 17.16 3.44
N LEU A 69 -9.81 17.98 3.54
CA LEU A 69 -8.54 17.70 2.88
C LEU A 69 -7.88 16.42 3.43
N GLU A 70 -7.86 16.25 4.75
CA GLU A 70 -7.36 15.04 5.41
C GLU A 70 -8.16 13.80 4.99
N ASN A 71 -9.49 13.90 4.93
CA ASN A 71 -10.37 12.83 4.46
C ASN A 71 -10.13 12.46 3.00
N VAL A 72 -10.04 13.46 2.11
CA VAL A 72 -9.73 13.22 0.68
C VAL A 72 -8.37 12.55 0.54
N THR A 73 -7.36 13.02 1.29
CA THR A 73 -6.02 12.44 1.28
C THR A 73 -6.03 11.00 1.77
N LEU A 74 -6.74 10.71 2.87
CA LEU A 74 -6.90 9.36 3.43
C LEU A 74 -7.55 8.41 2.42
N PHE A 75 -8.71 8.78 1.86
CA PHE A 75 -9.43 7.90 0.93
C PHE A 75 -8.68 7.72 -0.40
N PHE A 76 -8.04 8.77 -0.90
CA PHE A 76 -7.20 8.66 -2.10
C PHE A 76 -5.99 7.76 -1.86
N THR A 77 -5.32 7.89 -0.70
CA THR A 77 -4.19 7.03 -0.33
C THR A 77 -4.63 5.57 -0.19
N ARG A 78 -5.76 5.30 0.48
CA ARG A 78 -6.34 3.96 0.57
C ARG A 78 -6.60 3.34 -0.80
N LEU A 79 -7.13 4.13 -1.73
CA LEU A 79 -7.38 3.71 -3.10
C LEU A 79 -6.09 3.30 -3.81
N VAL A 80 -5.07 4.16 -3.77
CA VAL A 80 -3.78 3.93 -4.44
C VAL A 80 -3.06 2.71 -3.86
N LEU A 81 -3.00 2.61 -2.52
CA LEU A 81 -2.37 1.48 -1.82
C LEU A 81 -3.12 0.17 -2.08
N GLY A 82 -4.45 0.17 -2.10
CA GLY A 82 -5.26 -1.01 -2.42
C GLY A 82 -4.93 -1.58 -3.80
N VAL A 83 -4.88 -0.71 -4.82
CA VAL A 83 -4.49 -1.11 -6.19
C VAL A 83 -3.07 -1.67 -6.22
N GLN A 84 -2.14 -0.96 -5.61
CA GLN A 84 -0.74 -1.37 -5.57
C GLN A 84 -0.56 -2.73 -4.89
N LEU A 85 -1.26 -3.00 -3.80
CA LEU A 85 -1.11 -4.23 -3.04
C LEU A 85 -1.76 -5.44 -3.72
N VAL A 86 -2.88 -5.26 -4.42
CA VAL A 86 -3.38 -6.31 -5.33
C VAL A 86 -2.30 -6.64 -6.36
N LEU A 87 -1.73 -5.64 -7.03
CA LEU A 87 -0.69 -5.84 -8.05
C LEU A 87 0.58 -6.50 -7.48
N ALA A 88 1.00 -6.12 -6.27
CA ALA A 88 2.13 -6.74 -5.58
C ALA A 88 1.84 -8.22 -5.29
N GLY A 89 0.63 -8.55 -4.83
CA GLY A 89 0.21 -9.94 -4.59
C GLY A 89 0.16 -10.78 -5.87
N VAL A 90 -0.36 -10.22 -6.96
CA VAL A 90 -0.46 -10.89 -8.27
C VAL A 90 0.93 -11.22 -8.86
N GLN A 91 1.93 -10.39 -8.58
CA GLN A 91 3.31 -10.61 -9.07
C GLN A 91 4.02 -11.78 -8.38
N LEU A 92 3.54 -12.22 -7.21
CA LEU A 92 4.16 -13.31 -6.48
C LEU A 92 3.82 -14.68 -7.10
N PRO A 93 4.76 -15.64 -7.11
CA PRO A 93 4.51 -16.98 -7.63
C PRO A 93 3.41 -17.74 -6.88
N SER A 94 2.88 -18.78 -7.51
CA SER A 94 1.91 -19.70 -6.89
C SER A 94 2.28 -20.10 -5.46
N ARG A 95 1.33 -19.86 -4.53
CA ARG A 95 1.40 -20.20 -3.10
C ARG A 95 2.62 -19.60 -2.38
N TYR A 96 3.15 -18.48 -2.84
CA TYR A 96 4.43 -17.96 -2.34
C TYR A 96 4.44 -17.74 -0.81
N LEU A 97 3.41 -17.11 -0.25
CA LEU A 97 3.31 -16.88 1.20
C LEU A 97 3.34 -18.20 2.00
N LYS A 98 2.76 -19.28 1.46
CA LYS A 98 2.80 -20.60 2.08
C LYS A 98 4.17 -21.28 1.91
N LYS A 99 4.87 -21.06 0.80
CA LYS A 99 6.20 -21.62 0.54
C LYS A 99 7.24 -20.97 1.45
N GLU A 100 7.21 -19.65 1.57
CA GLU A 100 8.19 -18.85 2.32
C GLU A 100 7.70 -18.40 3.71
N TRP A 101 6.76 -19.14 4.31
CA TRP A 101 6.14 -18.75 5.58
C TRP A 101 7.15 -18.61 6.73
N LYS A 102 8.26 -19.37 6.72
CA LYS A 102 9.28 -19.29 7.78
C LYS A 102 10.09 -17.99 7.70
N PRO A 103 10.73 -17.64 6.57
CA PRO A 103 11.35 -16.32 6.42
C PRO A 103 10.38 -15.17 6.66
N LEU A 104 9.16 -15.24 6.12
CA LEU A 104 8.16 -14.19 6.29
C LEU A 104 7.75 -14.02 7.76
N ALA A 105 7.54 -15.11 8.50
CA ALA A 105 7.22 -15.03 9.92
C ALA A 105 8.36 -14.40 10.75
N PHE A 106 9.62 -14.62 10.35
CA PHE A 106 10.78 -14.00 11.00
C PHE A 106 10.90 -12.51 10.67
N LEU A 107 10.64 -12.11 9.42
CA LEU A 107 10.67 -10.72 8.98
C LEU A 107 9.51 -9.91 9.60
N LEU A 108 8.28 -10.39 9.46
CA LEU A 108 7.06 -9.69 9.88
C LEU A 108 6.79 -9.78 11.39
N GLY A 109 7.43 -10.72 12.08
CA GLY A 109 7.31 -10.88 13.53
C GLY A 109 8.45 -10.19 14.28
N PRO A 110 9.50 -10.92 14.67
CA PRO A 110 10.55 -10.40 15.55
C PRO A 110 11.35 -9.25 14.94
N ILE A 111 11.65 -9.28 13.63
CA ILE A 111 12.41 -8.19 12.99
C ILE A 111 11.57 -6.91 12.97
N MET A 112 10.33 -6.97 12.50
CA MET A 112 9.41 -5.83 12.49
C MET A 112 9.19 -5.26 13.90
N ALA A 113 9.05 -6.10 14.92
CA ALA A 113 8.96 -5.67 16.32
C ALA A 113 10.25 -4.98 16.82
N ALA A 114 11.42 -5.50 16.44
CA ALA A 114 12.70 -4.88 16.78
C ALA A 114 12.87 -3.51 16.08
N MET A 115 12.43 -3.39 14.83
CA MET A 115 12.41 -2.12 14.08
C MET A 115 11.51 -1.09 14.78
N TRP A 116 10.30 -1.49 15.17
CA TRP A 116 9.35 -0.65 15.90
C TRP A 116 9.93 -0.13 17.21
N LEU A 117 10.46 -1.03 18.05
CA LEU A 117 11.05 -0.66 19.34
C LEU A 117 12.28 0.24 19.16
N SER A 118 13.17 -0.09 18.23
CA SER A 118 14.39 0.69 17.99
C SER A 118 14.04 2.10 17.52
N THR A 119 13.10 2.23 16.59
CA THR A 119 12.66 3.54 16.07
C THR A 119 11.94 4.34 17.15
N GLY A 120 11.04 3.72 17.90
CA GLY A 120 10.34 4.38 19.01
C GLY A 120 11.31 4.87 20.10
N LEU A 121 12.33 4.07 20.45
CA LEU A 121 13.36 4.46 21.40
C LEU A 121 14.22 5.62 20.90
N LEU A 122 14.58 5.63 19.62
CA LEU A 122 15.31 6.75 19.00
C LEU A 122 14.48 8.03 19.02
N VAL A 123 13.21 7.97 18.64
CA VAL A 123 12.29 9.12 18.68
C VAL A 123 12.15 9.64 20.11
N TRP A 124 11.95 8.75 21.08
CA TRP A 124 11.85 9.12 22.50
C TRP A 124 13.13 9.77 23.03
N ALA A 125 14.29 9.27 22.64
CA ALA A 125 15.58 9.81 23.09
C ALA A 125 15.92 11.17 22.46
N LEU A 126 15.49 11.41 21.22
CA LEU A 126 15.85 12.60 20.45
C LEU A 126 14.83 13.75 20.57
N VAL A 127 13.57 13.46 20.91
CA VAL A 127 12.51 14.47 21.03
C VAL A 127 12.24 14.76 22.51
N PRO A 128 12.70 15.90 23.04
CA PRO A 128 12.50 16.24 24.45
C PRO A 128 11.02 16.31 24.81
N GLN A 129 10.67 15.87 26.02
CA GLN A 129 9.32 15.94 26.61
C GLN A 129 8.25 15.09 25.90
N LEU A 130 8.61 14.27 24.92
CA LEU A 130 7.67 13.35 24.28
C LEU A 130 7.42 12.11 25.17
N PRO A 131 6.17 11.79 25.53
CA PRO A 131 5.89 10.59 26.30
C PRO A 131 6.23 9.31 25.52
N PHE A 132 6.74 8.30 26.22
CA PHE A 132 7.23 7.06 25.59
C PHE A 132 6.20 6.37 24.69
N LEU A 133 4.93 6.30 25.11
CA LEU A 133 3.87 5.69 24.30
C LEU A 133 3.61 6.45 22.98
N HIS A 134 3.74 7.78 22.99
CA HIS A 134 3.60 8.58 21.77
C HIS A 134 4.78 8.35 20.82
N ALA A 135 5.99 8.18 21.36
CA ALA A 135 7.15 7.78 20.57
C ALA A 135 6.98 6.38 19.95
N LEU A 136 6.36 5.43 20.66
CA LEU A 136 5.99 4.14 20.10
C LEU A 136 4.93 4.25 19.00
N ALA A 137 3.93 5.12 19.14
CA ALA A 137 2.95 5.37 18.09
C ALA A 137 3.61 5.96 16.82
N ILE A 138 4.50 6.93 16.98
CA ILE A 138 5.30 7.48 15.86
C ILE A 138 6.18 6.38 15.24
N GLY A 139 6.85 5.59 16.07
CA GLY A 139 7.65 4.46 15.60
C GLY A 139 6.82 3.48 14.76
N ALA A 140 5.57 3.20 15.15
CA ALA A 140 4.68 2.32 14.40
C ALA A 140 4.34 2.85 13.00
N CYS A 141 4.24 4.17 12.82
CA CYS A 141 4.02 4.79 11.51
C CYS A 141 5.22 4.66 10.56
N VAL A 142 6.42 4.40 11.09
CA VAL A 142 7.68 4.31 10.32
C VAL A 142 8.09 2.84 10.06
N THR A 143 7.56 1.90 10.85
CA THR A 143 7.96 0.48 10.78
C THR A 143 7.61 -0.22 9.45
N PRO A 144 6.40 -0.10 8.88
CA PRO A 144 6.06 -0.75 7.62
C PRO A 144 6.94 -0.29 6.46
N THR A 145 7.33 -1.22 5.60
CA THR A 145 8.15 -0.96 4.40
C THR A 145 7.30 -1.07 3.14
N ASP A 146 7.22 0.00 2.37
CA ASP A 146 6.29 0.12 1.23
C ASP A 146 6.80 -0.61 -0.04
N PRO A 147 5.95 -1.43 -0.72
CA PRO A 147 6.29 -2.02 -2.01
C PRO A 147 6.66 -1.02 -3.12
N VAL A 148 6.15 0.22 -3.12
CA VAL A 148 6.55 1.27 -4.09
C VAL A 148 8.01 1.65 -3.86
N LEU A 149 8.36 1.96 -2.61
CA LEU A 149 9.71 2.40 -2.28
C LEU A 149 10.71 1.27 -2.46
N SER A 150 10.32 0.02 -2.16
CA SER A 150 11.17 -1.14 -2.39
C SER A 150 11.30 -1.51 -3.88
N ASN A 151 10.39 -1.09 -4.78
CA ASN A 151 10.54 -1.32 -6.22
C ASN A 151 11.86 -0.80 -6.79
N VAL A 152 12.46 0.24 -6.20
CA VAL A 152 13.76 0.79 -6.63
C VAL A 152 14.89 -0.25 -6.51
N ILE A 153 14.77 -1.17 -5.54
CA ILE A 153 15.76 -2.23 -5.29
C ILE A 153 15.33 -3.60 -5.83
N VAL A 154 14.03 -3.82 -6.08
CA VAL A 154 13.52 -5.11 -6.59
C VAL A 154 13.15 -5.11 -8.08
N LYS A 155 13.05 -3.95 -8.74
CA LYS A 155 12.74 -3.82 -10.17
C LYS A 155 13.72 -2.88 -10.89
N GLY A 156 13.74 -2.96 -12.21
CA GLY A 156 14.63 -2.19 -13.08
C GLY A 156 15.98 -2.86 -13.32
N LYS A 157 16.79 -2.31 -14.23
CA LYS A 157 18.05 -2.96 -14.65
C LYS A 157 19.01 -3.12 -13.47
N PHE A 158 19.03 -2.17 -12.55
CA PHE A 158 19.87 -2.27 -11.36
C PHE A 158 19.54 -3.54 -10.56
N ALA A 159 18.26 -3.76 -10.24
CA ALA A 159 17.82 -4.93 -9.49
C ALA A 159 18.08 -6.23 -10.25
N ASP A 160 17.87 -6.25 -11.57
CA ASP A 160 18.08 -7.44 -12.40
C ASP A 160 19.54 -7.90 -12.43
N HIS A 161 20.50 -6.98 -12.34
CA HIS A 161 21.93 -7.30 -12.33
C HIS A 161 22.49 -7.52 -10.92
N ASN A 162 21.94 -6.87 -9.90
CA ASN A 162 22.55 -6.81 -8.57
C ASN A 162 21.78 -7.55 -7.47
N VAL A 163 20.49 -7.87 -7.67
CA VAL A 163 19.63 -8.47 -6.64
C VAL A 163 19.09 -9.81 -7.10
N PRO A 164 19.39 -10.92 -6.39
CA PRO A 164 18.87 -12.24 -6.75
C PRO A 164 17.33 -12.28 -6.78
N LYS A 165 16.75 -12.97 -7.77
CA LYS A 165 15.29 -13.06 -7.95
C LYS A 165 14.53 -13.60 -6.73
N ALA A 166 15.15 -14.47 -5.94
CA ALA A 166 14.56 -14.97 -4.69
C ALA A 166 14.44 -13.84 -3.64
N LEU A 167 15.45 -12.97 -3.55
CA LEU A 167 15.45 -11.82 -2.64
C LEU A 167 14.44 -10.75 -3.09
N GLN A 168 14.31 -10.52 -4.39
CA GLN A 168 13.28 -9.61 -4.93
C GLN A 168 11.86 -10.06 -4.50
N LYS A 169 11.56 -11.36 -4.64
CA LYS A 169 10.23 -11.91 -4.31
C LYS A 169 9.92 -11.86 -2.81
N ILE A 170 10.90 -12.16 -1.94
CA ILE A 170 10.66 -12.11 -0.49
C ILE A 170 10.47 -10.68 0.00
N ILE A 171 11.18 -9.70 -0.58
CA ILE A 171 10.98 -8.27 -0.28
C ILE A 171 9.57 -7.83 -0.70
N ILE A 172 9.11 -8.19 -1.92
CA ILE A 172 7.73 -7.87 -2.34
C ILE A 172 6.69 -8.49 -1.40
N ALA A 173 6.92 -9.74 -0.96
CA ALA A 173 6.01 -10.43 -0.05
C ALA A 173 6.01 -9.85 1.36
N GLU A 174 7.16 -9.42 1.87
CA GLU A 174 7.30 -8.76 3.16
C GLU A 174 6.66 -7.37 3.14
N SER A 175 7.03 -6.52 2.16
CA SER A 175 6.46 -5.18 1.97
C SER A 175 4.95 -5.21 1.71
N GLY A 176 4.43 -6.22 1.03
CA GLY A 176 2.99 -6.31 0.79
C GLY A 176 2.17 -6.72 2.03
N ALA A 177 2.78 -7.43 2.98
CA ALA A 177 2.12 -7.90 4.20
C ALA A 177 2.30 -6.96 5.40
N ASN A 178 3.41 -6.22 5.45
CA ASN A 178 3.74 -5.40 6.61
C ASN A 178 2.85 -4.16 6.75
N ASP A 179 2.28 -3.62 5.67
CA ASP A 179 1.37 -2.48 5.70
C ASP A 179 0.16 -2.78 6.60
N GLY A 180 -0.42 -3.97 6.44
CA GLY A 180 -1.52 -4.44 7.30
C GLY A 180 -1.06 -4.90 8.68
N LEU A 181 0.10 -5.57 8.76
CA LEU A 181 0.67 -6.03 10.03
C LEU A 181 1.32 -4.89 10.85
N GLY A 182 1.30 -3.66 10.36
CA GLY A 182 1.65 -2.44 11.11
C GLY A 182 0.61 -2.10 12.18
N TYR A 183 -0.64 -2.47 11.95
CA TYR A 183 -1.78 -2.16 12.83
C TYR A 183 -1.57 -2.63 14.28
N PRO A 184 -1.11 -3.87 14.56
CA PRO A 184 -0.74 -4.31 15.90
C PRO A 184 0.15 -3.34 16.66
N PHE A 185 1.18 -2.78 16.02
CA PHE A 185 2.12 -1.88 16.67
C PHE A 185 1.48 -0.52 16.94
N LEU A 186 0.74 0.01 15.97
CA LEU A 186 0.07 1.30 16.07
C LEU A 186 -1.04 1.26 17.12
N PHE A 187 -1.98 0.30 17.01
CA PHE A 187 -3.13 0.23 17.91
C PHE A 187 -2.76 -0.20 19.31
N LEU A 188 -1.69 -0.98 19.52
CA LEU A 188 -1.19 -1.21 20.88
C LEU A 188 -0.78 0.10 21.54
N ALA A 189 -0.01 0.94 20.84
CA ALA A 189 0.38 2.25 21.37
C ALA A 189 -0.84 3.15 21.60
N LEU A 190 -1.76 3.23 20.63
CA LEU A 190 -2.96 4.07 20.75
C LEU A 190 -3.91 3.63 21.87
N TYR A 191 -4.15 2.32 22.04
CA TYR A 191 -4.98 1.82 23.14
C TYR A 191 -4.33 2.06 24.51
N LEU A 192 -3.00 1.89 24.61
CA LEU A 192 -2.28 2.22 25.84
C LEU A 192 -2.31 3.74 26.12
N ILE A 193 -2.16 4.59 25.11
CA ILE A 193 -2.31 6.04 25.26
C ILE A 193 -3.73 6.36 25.77
N LYS A 194 -4.76 5.77 25.16
CA LYS A 194 -6.15 6.07 25.47
C LYS A 194 -6.57 5.62 26.88
N TYR A 195 -6.23 4.40 27.29
CA TYR A 195 -6.76 3.77 28.51
C TYR A 195 -5.76 3.69 29.68
N VAL A 196 -4.49 3.99 29.45
CA VAL A 196 -3.42 3.98 30.47
C VAL A 196 -2.68 5.31 30.53
N GLY A 197 -2.62 6.05 29.41
CA GLY A 197 -2.02 7.39 29.35
C GLY A 197 -2.61 8.35 30.37
N ASP A 198 -1.77 9.27 30.84
CA ASP A 198 -2.10 10.29 31.86
C ASP A 198 -2.73 9.71 33.15
N GLY A 199 -2.40 8.46 33.49
CA GLY A 199 -2.92 7.77 34.66
C GLY A 199 -4.35 7.25 34.50
N GLY A 200 -4.86 7.13 33.27
CA GLY A 200 -6.23 6.71 32.98
C GLY A 200 -7.27 7.81 33.18
N ALA A 201 -6.84 9.08 33.20
CA ALA A 201 -7.73 10.22 33.36
C ALA A 201 -8.63 10.46 32.14
N SER A 202 -8.18 10.07 30.95
CA SER A 202 -8.88 10.30 29.68
C SER A 202 -10.07 9.35 29.50
N GLU A 203 -9.87 8.04 29.73
CA GLU A 203 -10.90 7.01 29.56
C GLU A 203 -10.70 5.86 30.56
N SER A 204 -11.79 5.42 31.20
CA SER A 204 -11.75 4.33 32.18
C SER A 204 -11.63 2.96 31.50
N GLY A 205 -10.77 2.08 32.01
CA GLY A 205 -10.64 0.69 31.52
C GLY A 205 -9.27 0.05 31.77
N GLY A 206 -8.23 0.87 31.93
CA GLY A 206 -6.88 0.43 32.28
C GLY A 206 -6.24 -0.48 31.22
N GLY A 207 -5.10 -1.08 31.59
CA GLY A 207 -4.32 -1.93 30.68
C GLY A 207 -5.06 -3.20 30.22
N GLY A 208 -5.97 -3.73 31.05
CA GLY A 208 -6.75 -4.92 30.70
C GLY A 208 -7.66 -4.69 29.49
N LEU A 209 -8.38 -3.55 29.47
CA LEU A 209 -9.21 -3.19 28.31
C LEU A 209 -8.35 -2.91 27.07
N ALA A 210 -7.23 -2.20 27.23
CA ALA A 210 -6.33 -1.91 26.11
C ALA A 210 -5.81 -3.19 25.42
N ILE A 211 -5.36 -4.18 26.21
CA ILE A 211 -4.91 -5.47 25.69
C ILE A 211 -6.07 -6.29 25.13
N GLY A 212 -7.25 -6.22 25.75
CA GLY A 212 -8.47 -6.87 25.25
C GLY A 212 -8.87 -6.36 23.86
N LEU A 213 -8.88 -5.03 23.66
CA LEU A 213 -9.15 -4.41 22.36
C LEU A 213 -8.04 -4.73 21.34
N TRP A 214 -6.79 -4.79 21.77
CA TRP A 214 -5.69 -5.16 20.89
C TRP A 214 -5.85 -6.58 20.32
N PHE A 215 -6.22 -7.56 21.15
CA PHE A 215 -6.48 -8.92 20.65
C PHE A 215 -7.81 -9.03 19.90
N GLY A 216 -8.88 -8.42 20.40
CA GLY A 216 -10.21 -8.50 19.79
C GLY A 216 -10.33 -7.71 18.49
N GLU A 217 -10.13 -6.38 18.58
CA GLU A 217 -10.31 -5.46 17.47
C GLU A 217 -9.14 -5.52 16.48
N THR A 218 -7.90 -5.48 16.96
CA THR A 218 -6.75 -5.40 16.04
C THR A 218 -6.43 -6.78 15.43
N TRP A 219 -6.18 -7.80 16.24
CA TRP A 219 -5.87 -9.13 15.70
C TRP A 219 -7.09 -9.83 15.10
N GLY A 220 -8.20 -9.90 15.85
CA GLY A 220 -9.41 -10.61 15.42
C GLY A 220 -10.14 -9.90 14.28
N TYR A 221 -10.65 -8.70 14.56
CA TYR A 221 -11.53 -7.98 13.64
C TYR A 221 -10.79 -7.32 12.48
N THR A 222 -9.59 -6.80 12.69
CA THR A 222 -8.87 -6.07 11.64
C THR A 222 -8.01 -7.02 10.80
N ILE A 223 -7.12 -7.81 11.41
CA ILE A 223 -6.15 -8.63 10.64
C ILE A 223 -6.76 -9.94 10.14
N ILE A 224 -7.32 -10.75 11.05
CA ILE A 224 -7.81 -12.10 10.71
C ILE A 224 -8.99 -12.00 9.74
N LEU A 225 -9.95 -11.12 10.02
CA LEU A 225 -11.09 -10.90 9.14
C LEU A 225 -10.65 -10.44 7.74
N SER A 226 -9.75 -9.46 7.63
CA SER A 226 -9.22 -8.98 6.33
C SER A 226 -8.52 -10.07 5.55
N THR A 227 -7.73 -10.91 6.23
CA THR A 227 -7.07 -12.05 5.61
C THR A 227 -8.08 -13.05 5.06
N ILE A 228 -9.11 -13.40 5.84
CA ILE A 228 -10.18 -14.32 5.42
C ILE A 228 -10.98 -13.70 4.27
N TYR A 229 -11.33 -12.43 4.38
CA TYR A 229 -12.10 -11.67 3.39
C TYR A 229 -11.35 -11.60 2.06
N GLY A 230 -10.09 -11.13 2.08
CA GLY A 230 -9.24 -11.05 0.90
C GLY A 230 -9.04 -12.41 0.25
N ALA A 231 -8.82 -13.47 1.04
CA ALA A 231 -8.70 -14.82 0.52
C ALA A 231 -10.01 -15.32 -0.11
N ALA A 232 -11.16 -15.08 0.51
CA ALA A 232 -12.45 -15.47 -0.05
C ALA A 232 -12.72 -14.75 -1.38
N VAL A 233 -12.59 -13.42 -1.42
CA VAL A 233 -12.85 -12.61 -2.62
C VAL A 233 -11.84 -12.92 -3.72
N GLY A 234 -10.55 -13.00 -3.42
CA GLY A 234 -9.53 -13.36 -4.40
C GLY A 234 -9.75 -14.75 -4.99
N TRP A 235 -10.19 -15.72 -4.18
CA TRP A 235 -10.49 -17.06 -4.67
C TRP A 235 -11.73 -17.06 -5.57
N VAL A 236 -12.82 -16.40 -5.17
CA VAL A 236 -14.03 -16.26 -6.00
C VAL A 236 -13.70 -15.57 -7.32
N ALA A 237 -12.97 -14.45 -7.28
CA ALA A 237 -12.56 -13.71 -8.46
C ALA A 237 -11.76 -14.58 -9.44
N LYS A 238 -10.85 -15.41 -8.91
CA LYS A 238 -10.08 -16.37 -9.71
C LYS A 238 -10.97 -17.40 -10.39
N GLN A 239 -11.91 -18.01 -9.66
CA GLN A 239 -12.81 -19.02 -10.23
C GLN A 239 -13.73 -18.42 -11.30
N LEU A 240 -14.25 -17.21 -11.07
CA LEU A 240 -15.09 -16.51 -12.03
C LEU A 240 -14.29 -16.15 -13.30
N LEU A 241 -13.05 -15.69 -13.15
CA LEU A 241 -12.23 -15.35 -14.32
C LEU A 241 -11.90 -16.59 -15.17
N HIS A 242 -11.51 -17.69 -14.54
CA HIS A 242 -11.30 -18.97 -15.24
C HIS A 242 -12.56 -19.41 -15.99
N TYR A 243 -13.71 -19.42 -15.31
CA TYR A 243 -14.98 -19.79 -15.92
C TYR A 243 -15.29 -18.93 -17.15
N CYS A 244 -15.14 -17.61 -17.03
CA CYS A 244 -15.39 -16.68 -18.13
C CYS A 244 -14.38 -16.83 -19.28
N GLU A 245 -13.11 -17.11 -18.99
CA GLU A 245 -12.08 -17.32 -20.02
C GLU A 245 -12.33 -18.62 -20.80
N GLU A 246 -12.65 -19.72 -20.13
CA GLU A 246 -13.00 -21.00 -20.76
C GLU A 246 -14.19 -20.86 -21.72
N HIS A 247 -15.14 -19.97 -21.40
CA HIS A 247 -16.32 -19.66 -22.22
C HIS A 247 -16.10 -18.51 -23.22
N LYS A 248 -14.89 -17.93 -23.28
CA LYS A 248 -14.54 -16.78 -24.13
C LYS A 248 -15.42 -15.55 -23.91
N PHE A 249 -15.79 -15.28 -22.66
CA PHE A 249 -16.55 -14.08 -22.27
C PHE A 249 -15.67 -12.87 -21.98
N VAL A 250 -14.36 -13.07 -21.78
CA VAL A 250 -13.43 -11.99 -21.41
C VAL A 250 -12.38 -11.83 -22.50
N ASP A 251 -12.25 -10.60 -23.01
CA ASP A 251 -11.18 -10.22 -23.91
C ASP A 251 -9.87 -10.00 -23.15
N ARG A 252 -8.74 -10.27 -23.82
CA ARG A 252 -7.41 -10.23 -23.21
C ARG A 252 -7.04 -8.87 -22.62
N GLU A 253 -7.45 -7.78 -23.27
CA GLU A 253 -7.23 -6.40 -22.77
C GLU A 253 -7.90 -6.14 -21.40
N SER A 254 -8.94 -6.91 -21.06
CA SER A 254 -9.65 -6.76 -19.78
C SER A 254 -8.90 -7.35 -18.59
N PHE A 255 -7.81 -8.11 -18.81
CA PHE A 255 -7.06 -8.76 -17.72
C PHE A 255 -6.37 -7.75 -16.79
N LEU A 256 -5.75 -6.69 -17.34
CA LEU A 256 -5.15 -5.62 -16.54
C LEU A 256 -6.20 -4.81 -15.80
N VAL A 257 -7.34 -4.54 -16.45
CA VAL A 257 -8.48 -3.84 -15.85
C VAL A 257 -9.09 -4.65 -14.71
N PHE A 258 -9.03 -5.98 -14.78
CA PHE A 258 -9.56 -6.87 -13.74
C PHE A 258 -8.82 -6.74 -12.40
N ALA A 259 -7.50 -6.61 -12.41
CA ALA A 259 -6.74 -6.40 -11.18
C ALA A 259 -7.10 -5.06 -10.52
N LEU A 260 -7.28 -4.00 -11.33
CA LEU A 260 -7.73 -2.69 -10.86
C LEU A 260 -9.15 -2.76 -10.30
N SER A 261 -10.09 -3.41 -11.02
CA SER A 261 -11.48 -3.52 -10.57
C SER A 261 -11.61 -4.36 -9.29
N LEU A 262 -10.80 -5.41 -9.14
CA LEU A 262 -10.72 -6.21 -7.92
C LEU A 262 -10.24 -5.37 -6.73
N ALA A 263 -9.21 -4.55 -6.93
CA ALA A 263 -8.74 -3.62 -5.90
C ALA A 263 -9.81 -2.63 -5.48
N LEU A 264 -10.46 -1.95 -6.44
CA LEU A 264 -11.56 -1.01 -6.17
C LEU A 264 -12.69 -1.69 -5.39
N PHE A 265 -13.06 -2.91 -5.79
CA PHE A 265 -14.11 -3.67 -5.13
C PHE A 265 -13.73 -3.98 -3.69
N ILE A 266 -12.52 -4.49 -3.43
CA ILE A 266 -12.06 -4.85 -2.08
C ILE A 266 -11.90 -3.61 -1.20
N THR A 267 -11.25 -2.55 -1.69
CA THR A 267 -11.11 -1.27 -0.97
C THR A 267 -12.48 -0.74 -0.53
N GLY A 268 -13.47 -0.77 -1.42
CA GLY A 268 -14.84 -0.35 -1.10
C GLY A 268 -15.52 -1.28 -0.09
N THR A 269 -15.58 -2.58 -0.37
CA THR A 269 -16.40 -3.53 0.38
C THR A 269 -15.77 -3.98 1.71
N CYS A 270 -14.45 -4.17 1.78
CA CYS A 270 -13.74 -4.37 3.04
C CYS A 270 -13.76 -3.09 3.88
N GLY A 271 -13.65 -1.92 3.23
CA GLY A 271 -13.84 -0.63 3.86
C GLY A 271 -15.25 -0.45 4.47
N LEU A 272 -16.31 -0.95 3.83
CA LEU A 272 -17.67 -0.99 4.38
C LEU A 272 -17.79 -1.89 5.62
N ILE A 273 -17.04 -3.00 5.64
CA ILE A 273 -16.92 -3.87 6.81
C ILE A 273 -16.14 -3.15 7.92
N GLY A 274 -15.34 -2.14 7.60
CA GLY A 274 -14.52 -1.42 8.59
C GLY A 274 -13.30 -2.23 9.05
N SER A 275 -12.84 -3.15 8.21
CA SER A 275 -11.62 -3.92 8.42
C SER A 275 -10.47 -3.36 7.56
N ASP A 276 -9.31 -4.01 7.60
CA ASP A 276 -8.10 -3.61 6.87
C ASP A 276 -8.18 -4.01 5.38
N ASP A 277 -8.62 -3.05 4.58
CA ASP A 277 -8.78 -3.19 3.14
C ASP A 277 -7.46 -3.28 2.37
N ILE A 278 -6.38 -2.72 2.93
CA ILE A 278 -5.02 -2.75 2.39
C ILE A 278 -4.47 -4.19 2.48
N LEU A 279 -4.55 -4.83 3.65
CA LEU A 279 -4.18 -6.24 3.81
C LEU A 279 -5.07 -7.16 2.98
N ALA A 280 -6.39 -6.91 2.96
CA ALA A 280 -7.32 -7.69 2.15
C ALA A 280 -6.96 -7.65 0.65
N CYS A 281 -6.55 -6.48 0.13
CA CYS A 281 -6.06 -6.33 -1.23
C CYS A 281 -4.82 -7.19 -1.52
N PHE A 282 -3.81 -7.14 -0.65
CA PHE A 282 -2.60 -7.95 -0.82
C PHE A 282 -2.89 -9.46 -0.80
N ILE A 283 -3.70 -9.91 0.16
CA ILE A 283 -4.09 -11.32 0.28
C ILE A 283 -4.92 -11.77 -0.92
N ALA A 284 -5.86 -10.94 -1.37
CA ALA A 284 -6.65 -11.25 -2.57
C ALA A 284 -5.77 -11.38 -3.81
N GLY A 285 -4.80 -10.48 -4.03
CA GLY A 285 -3.85 -10.58 -5.14
C GLY A 285 -3.06 -11.89 -5.14
N ASN A 286 -2.57 -12.33 -3.97
CA ASN A 286 -1.84 -13.59 -3.81
C ASN A 286 -2.72 -14.83 -4.07
N VAL A 287 -3.96 -14.80 -3.56
CA VAL A 287 -4.91 -15.90 -3.70
C VAL A 287 -5.46 -15.98 -5.12
N PHE A 288 -5.59 -14.82 -5.78
CA PHE A 288 -5.99 -14.73 -7.17
C PHE A 288 -5.00 -15.44 -8.11
N THR A 289 -3.70 -15.40 -7.81
CA THR A 289 -2.65 -16.10 -8.58
C THR A 289 -2.23 -17.45 -7.98
N TRP A 290 -3.07 -18.07 -7.15
CA TRP A 290 -2.68 -19.29 -6.42
C TRP A 290 -2.30 -20.46 -7.36
N ASP A 291 -2.90 -20.58 -8.54
CA ASP A 291 -2.54 -21.60 -9.55
C ASP A 291 -1.48 -21.12 -10.56
N ASP A 292 -0.92 -19.93 -10.37
CA ASP A 292 0.04 -19.25 -11.26
C ASP A 292 -0.49 -18.89 -12.65
N TRP A 293 -1.71 -19.31 -13.00
CA TRP A 293 -2.22 -19.21 -14.36
C TRP A 293 -2.28 -17.77 -14.85
N PHE A 294 -2.91 -16.88 -14.08
CA PHE A 294 -3.05 -15.47 -14.44
C PHE A 294 -1.69 -14.76 -14.59
N ARG A 295 -0.74 -15.07 -13.69
CA ARG A 295 0.61 -14.48 -13.72
C ARG A 295 1.39 -14.93 -14.96
N LEU A 296 1.24 -16.18 -15.37
CA LEU A 296 1.91 -16.70 -16.57
C LEU A 296 1.26 -16.14 -17.85
N ALA A 297 -0.07 -16.10 -17.91
CA ALA A 297 -0.81 -15.52 -19.05
C ALA A 297 -0.43 -14.06 -19.32
N THR A 298 -0.23 -13.27 -18.26
CA THR A 298 0.19 -11.86 -18.36
C THR A 298 1.70 -11.68 -18.64
N LEU A 299 2.56 -12.62 -18.24
CA LEU A 299 3.99 -12.58 -18.54
C LEU A 299 4.29 -12.91 -20.00
N ASP A 300 3.63 -13.90 -20.58
CA ASP A 300 3.80 -14.28 -21.98
C ASP A 300 3.39 -13.14 -22.93
N GLU A 301 2.43 -12.31 -22.52
CA GLU A 301 2.00 -11.10 -23.24
C GLU A 301 3.10 -10.02 -23.29
N TYR A 302 3.85 -9.83 -22.20
CA TYR A 302 4.97 -8.88 -22.15
C TYR A 302 6.18 -9.36 -22.98
N VAL A 303 6.43 -10.67 -23.01
CA VAL A 303 7.55 -11.24 -23.78
C VAL A 303 7.24 -11.28 -25.28
N SER A 304 5.99 -11.56 -25.67
CA SER A 304 5.58 -11.58 -27.08
C SER A 304 5.54 -10.19 -27.73
N THR A 305 5.27 -9.13 -26.96
CA THR A 305 5.31 -7.73 -27.45
C THR A 305 6.72 -7.16 -27.58
N LEU A 306 7.70 -7.67 -26.84
CA LEU A 306 9.12 -7.31 -26.97
C LEU A 306 9.87 -8.16 -28.03
N GLY A 307 9.22 -9.18 -28.58
CA GLY A 307 9.78 -10.11 -29.57
C GLY A 307 9.59 -9.69 -31.03
N HIS A 308 9.10 -8.49 -31.31
CA HIS A 308 8.89 -7.94 -32.65
C HIS A 308 9.61 -6.60 -32.86
#